data_AF-A0A1T4YPW3-F1
#
_entry.id   AF-A0A1T4YPW3-F1
#
_cell.length_a   1.000
_cell.length_b   1.000
_cell.length_c   1.000
_cell.angle_alpha   90.00
_cell.angle_beta   90.00
_cell.angle_gamma   90.00
#
_symmetry.space_group_name_H-M   'P 1'
#
loop_
_entity.id
_entity.type
_entity.pdbx_description
1 polymer ?
#
loop_
_entity_poly.entity_id
_entity_poly.type
_entity_poly.pdbx_seq_one_letter_code
_entity_poly.pdbx_strand_id
1 'polypeptide(L)'
;MRDKRSIQREIEALGLPPIVSQIFQGTTSRPELSYRCENPHKSLADGSGFPKHFLPLWECGTSVTAFDLADRMFCKIDLESPGAPHFRVKGFDGVVADVLIDLWEDEVGDDVLSDLAAQFGFSRLPSLLSALERGSTSDYETWRDALRTNSSEQGGTGP
;
A
#
# COMPACT_ATOMS: atom_id res chain seq x y z
N MET A 1 -21.43 -4.51 -12.48
CA MET A 1 -20.16 -3.82 -12.24
C MET A 1 -20.38 -2.91 -11.03
N ARG A 2 -19.44 -2.83 -10.08
CA ARG A 2 -19.55 -1.80 -9.02
C ARG A 2 -19.24 -0.45 -9.66
N ASP A 3 -20.08 0.55 -9.44
CA ASP A 3 -19.78 1.89 -9.95
C ASP A 3 -18.68 2.54 -9.09
N LYS A 4 -17.90 3.44 -9.70
CA LYS A 4 -16.77 4.12 -9.05
C LYS A 4 -17.20 4.89 -7.78
N ARG A 5 -18.44 5.40 -7.71
CA ARG A 5 -18.92 6.13 -6.53
C ARG A 5 -19.23 5.19 -5.37
N SER A 6 -19.77 3.99 -5.64
CA SER A 6 -19.94 2.96 -4.61
C SER A 6 -18.59 2.56 -4.01
N ILE A 7 -17.58 2.31 -4.85
CA ILE A 7 -16.23 1.95 -4.40
C ILE A 7 -15.61 3.08 -3.58
N GLN A 8 -15.74 4.32 -4.01
CA GLN A 8 -15.27 5.49 -3.25
C GLN A 8 -15.86 5.53 -1.84
N ARG A 9 -17.17 5.29 -1.69
CA ARG A 9 -17.82 5.26 -0.37
C ARG A 9 -17.31 4.12 0.51
N GLU A 10 -17.02 2.96 -0.08
CA GLU A 10 -16.42 1.85 0.64
C GLU A 10 -15.00 2.20 1.13
N ILE A 11 -14.20 2.89 0.31
CA ILE A 11 -12.86 3.37 0.70
C ILE A 11 -12.96 4.38 1.85
N GLU A 12 -13.90 5.32 1.77
CA GLU A 12 -14.17 6.28 2.86
C GLU A 12 -14.58 5.58 4.15
N ALA A 13 -15.39 4.52 4.07
CA ALA A 13 -15.82 3.74 5.21
C ALA A 13 -14.69 2.94 5.88
N LEU A 14 -13.55 2.73 5.20
CA LEU A 14 -12.35 2.12 5.81
C LEU A 14 -11.62 3.09 6.76
N GLY A 15 -11.95 4.39 6.75
CA GLY A 15 -11.29 5.39 7.60
C GLY A 15 -9.82 5.61 7.24
N LEU A 16 -9.44 5.36 5.98
CA LEU A 16 -8.08 5.56 5.50
C LEU A 16 -7.74 7.06 5.36
N PRO A 17 -6.45 7.42 5.39
CA PRO A 17 -6.01 8.80 5.21
C PRO A 17 -6.55 9.41 3.90
N PRO A 18 -6.82 10.73 3.86
CA PRO A 18 -7.42 11.39 2.69
C PRO A 18 -6.66 11.18 1.37
N ILE A 19 -5.33 11.04 1.43
CA ILE A 19 -4.49 10.80 0.26
C ILE A 19 -4.89 9.52 -0.50
N VAL A 20 -5.40 8.49 0.18
CA VAL A 20 -5.87 7.25 -0.46
C VAL A 20 -7.06 7.53 -1.38
N SER A 21 -8.01 8.35 -0.92
CA SER A 21 -9.14 8.77 -1.76
C SER A 21 -8.69 9.64 -2.93
N GLN A 22 -7.69 10.51 -2.72
CA GLN A 22 -7.15 11.34 -3.80
C GLN A 22 -6.46 10.49 -4.88
N ILE A 23 -5.69 9.47 -4.48
CA ILE A 23 -5.09 8.50 -5.40
C ILE A 23 -6.18 7.74 -6.16
N PHE A 24 -7.17 7.19 -5.44
CA PHE A 24 -8.29 6.46 -6.04
C PHE A 24 -9.13 7.33 -7.01
N GLN A 25 -9.11 8.64 -6.86
CA GLN A 25 -9.77 9.57 -7.78
C GLN A 25 -8.88 10.04 -8.93
N GLY A 26 -7.56 9.87 -8.80
CA GLY A 26 -6.56 10.40 -9.75
C GLY A 26 -6.34 11.90 -9.57
N THR A 27 -6.56 12.43 -8.35
CA THR A 27 -6.46 13.86 -8.02
C THR A 27 -5.30 14.16 -7.07
N THR A 28 -4.46 13.17 -6.77
CA THR A 28 -3.25 13.41 -5.98
C THR A 28 -2.28 14.34 -6.72
N SER A 29 -1.71 15.31 -6.02
CA SER A 29 -0.73 16.27 -6.57
C SER A 29 0.72 15.86 -6.30
N ARG A 30 0.95 14.58 -5.97
CA ARG A 30 2.26 14.03 -5.57
C ARG A 30 2.92 13.32 -6.74
N PRO A 31 3.79 13.98 -7.53
CA PRO A 31 4.47 13.33 -8.65
C PRO A 31 5.35 12.15 -8.21
N GLU A 32 5.81 12.14 -6.96
CA GLU A 32 6.63 11.08 -6.39
C GLU A 32 5.85 9.79 -6.22
N LEU A 33 4.52 9.89 -6.05
CA LEU A 33 3.63 8.75 -5.98
C LEU A 33 3.21 8.20 -7.35
N SER A 34 3.58 8.86 -8.45
CA SER A 34 3.08 8.61 -9.81
C SER A 34 2.91 7.12 -10.17
N TYR A 35 3.92 6.48 -10.76
CA TYR A 35 3.84 5.08 -11.18
C TYR A 35 3.60 4.10 -10.01
N ARG A 36 3.93 4.51 -8.78
CA ARG A 36 3.82 3.67 -7.58
C ARG A 36 2.39 3.58 -7.02
N CYS A 37 1.56 4.58 -7.27
CA CYS A 37 0.21 4.73 -6.75
C CYS A 37 -0.68 5.43 -7.78
N GLU A 38 -0.94 4.77 -8.90
CA GLU A 38 -1.81 5.26 -9.95
C GLU A 38 -3.30 5.00 -9.62
N ASN A 39 -4.16 5.80 -10.25
CA ASN A 39 -5.59 5.55 -10.24
C ASN A 39 -5.89 4.12 -10.72
N PRO A 40 -6.76 3.34 -10.03
CA PRO A 40 -7.00 1.93 -10.37
C PRO A 40 -7.91 1.75 -11.60
N HIS A 41 -7.50 2.27 -12.74
CA HIS A 41 -8.32 2.30 -13.95
C HIS A 41 -8.41 0.93 -14.63
N LYS A 42 -7.38 0.08 -14.54
CA LYS A 42 -7.36 -1.24 -15.20
C LYS A 42 -8.25 -2.24 -14.46
N SER A 43 -8.15 -2.29 -13.14
CA SER A 43 -8.97 -3.13 -12.27
C SER A 43 -10.45 -2.72 -12.31
N LEU A 44 -10.73 -1.43 -12.51
CA LEU A 44 -12.09 -0.91 -12.68
C LEU A 44 -12.63 -0.99 -14.12
N ALA A 45 -11.81 -1.37 -15.10
CA ALA A 45 -12.25 -1.46 -16.49
C ALA A 45 -13.28 -2.59 -16.69
N ASP A 46 -14.18 -2.39 -17.65
CA ASP A 46 -15.12 -3.44 -18.06
C ASP A 46 -14.37 -4.68 -18.56
N GLY A 47 -14.66 -5.83 -17.97
CA GLY A 47 -14.04 -7.10 -18.34
C GLY A 47 -12.66 -7.34 -17.72
N SER A 48 -12.20 -6.52 -16.76
CA SER A 48 -10.89 -6.69 -16.10
C SER A 48 -10.66 -8.04 -15.42
N GLY A 49 -11.73 -8.78 -15.12
CA GLY A 49 -11.65 -10.02 -14.34
C GLY A 49 -11.25 -9.81 -12.87
N PHE A 50 -11.09 -8.55 -12.43
CA PHE A 50 -10.69 -8.23 -11.06
C PHE A 50 -11.75 -8.74 -10.06
N PRO A 51 -11.38 -9.55 -9.06
CA PRO A 51 -12.36 -10.20 -8.22
C PRO A 51 -13.19 -9.21 -7.41
N LYS A 52 -14.51 -9.40 -7.43
CA LYS A 52 -15.46 -8.48 -6.79
C LYS A 52 -15.37 -8.41 -5.28
N HIS A 53 -14.60 -9.23 -4.59
CA HIS A 53 -14.42 -9.13 -3.13
C HIS A 53 -13.23 -8.22 -2.76
N PHE A 54 -12.43 -7.80 -3.74
CA PHE A 54 -11.38 -6.82 -3.54
C PHE A 54 -11.89 -5.41 -3.83
N LEU A 55 -11.49 -4.49 -2.95
CA LEU A 55 -11.69 -3.06 -3.10
C LEU A 55 -10.37 -2.44 -3.56
N PRO A 56 -10.21 -2.07 -4.85
CA PRO A 56 -8.96 -1.54 -5.36
C PRO A 56 -8.71 -0.14 -4.80
N LEU A 57 -7.50 0.11 -4.30
CA LEU A 57 -7.07 1.40 -3.80
C LEU A 57 -6.27 2.15 -4.88
N TRP A 58 -5.26 1.49 -5.44
CA TRP A 58 -4.40 2.04 -6.49
C TRP A 58 -3.67 0.94 -7.27
N GLU A 59 -3.07 1.33 -8.39
CA GLU A 59 -2.32 0.47 -9.29
C GLU A 59 -0.83 0.86 -9.35
N CYS A 60 0.02 -0.11 -9.61
CA CYS A 60 1.44 0.05 -9.96
C CYS A 60 1.75 -0.92 -11.09
N GLY A 61 1.72 -0.45 -12.33
CA GLY A 61 1.86 -1.32 -13.50
C GLY A 61 0.69 -2.29 -13.63
N THR A 62 0.93 -3.59 -13.46
CA THR A 62 -0.09 -4.67 -13.43
C THR A 62 -0.51 -5.05 -12.02
N SER A 63 0.16 -4.53 -10.99
CA SER A 63 -0.14 -4.84 -9.59
C SER A 63 -1.22 -3.88 -9.06
N VAL A 64 -2.21 -4.43 -8.37
CA VAL A 64 -3.31 -3.70 -7.72
C VAL A 64 -3.15 -3.82 -6.22
N THR A 65 -2.96 -2.69 -5.55
CA THR A 65 -3.10 -2.63 -4.09
C THR A 65 -4.58 -2.55 -3.76
N ALA A 66 -5.08 -3.48 -2.96
CA ALA A 66 -6.50 -3.60 -2.65
C ALA A 66 -6.74 -3.96 -1.18
N PHE A 67 -7.98 -3.76 -0.75
CA PHE A 67 -8.49 -4.32 0.50
C PHE A 67 -9.40 -5.51 0.19
N ASP A 68 -9.06 -6.67 0.74
CA ASP A 68 -9.86 -7.89 0.71
C ASP A 68 -11.03 -7.77 1.69
N LEU A 69 -12.25 -7.66 1.17
CA LEU A 69 -13.45 -7.54 2.00
C LEU A 69 -13.81 -8.87 2.67
N ALA A 70 -13.38 -10.01 2.12
CA ALA A 70 -13.67 -11.32 2.70
C ALA A 70 -12.75 -11.60 3.88
N ASP A 71 -11.44 -11.40 3.69
CA ASP A 71 -10.44 -11.70 4.72
C ASP A 71 -10.10 -10.49 5.63
N ARG A 72 -10.60 -9.30 5.28
CA ARG A 72 -10.29 -8.03 5.95
C ARG A 72 -8.80 -7.75 6.06
N MET A 73 -8.09 -7.92 4.95
CA MET A 73 -6.66 -7.67 4.85
C MET A 73 -6.34 -6.78 3.65
N PHE A 74 -5.25 -6.04 3.71
CA PHE A 74 -4.69 -5.38 2.55
C PHE A 74 -3.82 -6.35 1.77
N CYS A 75 -3.81 -6.23 0.45
CA CYS A 75 -3.05 -7.11 -0.41
C CYS A 75 -2.59 -6.45 -1.70
N LYS A 76 -1.59 -7.04 -2.36
CA LYS A 76 -1.26 -6.74 -3.76
C LYS A 76 -1.56 -7.95 -4.63
N ILE A 77 -2.23 -7.69 -5.75
CA ILE A 77 -2.72 -8.72 -6.68
C ILE A 77 -2.21 -8.35 -8.07
N ASP A 78 -1.66 -9.31 -8.80
CA ASP A 78 -1.32 -9.11 -10.20
C ASP A 78 -2.56 -9.28 -11.08
N LEU A 79 -2.86 -8.31 -11.94
CA LEU A 79 -3.92 -8.41 -12.94
C LEU A 79 -3.69 -9.56 -13.93
N GLU A 80 -2.43 -9.93 -14.17
CA GLU A 80 -2.08 -11.06 -15.04
C GLU A 80 -2.23 -12.41 -14.33
N SER A 81 -2.30 -12.42 -12.99
CA SER A 81 -2.47 -13.63 -12.16
C SER A 81 -3.33 -13.35 -10.92
N PRO A 82 -4.63 -13.06 -11.09
CA PRO A 82 -5.49 -12.52 -10.02
C PRO A 82 -5.88 -13.52 -8.92
N GLY A 83 -5.41 -14.77 -9.03
CA GLY A 83 -5.79 -15.87 -8.13
C GLY A 83 -4.98 -15.98 -6.84
N ALA A 84 -3.81 -15.33 -6.76
CA ALA A 84 -2.93 -15.43 -5.59
C ALA A 84 -2.30 -14.06 -5.28
N PRO A 85 -2.67 -13.43 -4.15
CA PRO A 85 -2.00 -12.22 -3.71
C PRO A 85 -0.53 -12.51 -3.36
N HIS A 86 0.40 -11.71 -3.86
CA HIS A 86 1.84 -11.83 -3.57
C HIS A 86 2.27 -10.99 -2.35
N PHE A 87 1.33 -10.26 -1.76
CA PHE A 87 1.54 -9.45 -0.55
C PHE A 87 0.23 -9.45 0.24
N ARG A 88 0.30 -9.65 1.56
CA ARG A 88 -0.84 -9.58 2.48
C ARG A 88 -0.43 -9.01 3.84
N VAL A 89 -1.15 -7.99 4.31
CA VAL A 89 -0.94 -7.37 5.63
C VAL A 89 -2.28 -7.01 6.27
N LYS A 90 -2.36 -7.07 7.61
CA LYS A 90 -3.59 -6.74 8.35
C LYS A 90 -3.87 -5.24 8.43
N GLY A 91 -2.81 -4.43 8.52
CA GLY A 91 -2.90 -3.00 8.76
C GLY A 91 -2.43 -2.17 7.58
N PHE A 92 -3.03 -0.99 7.41
CA PHE A 92 -2.67 -0.07 6.35
C PHE A 92 -1.22 0.40 6.44
N ASP A 93 -0.65 0.50 7.64
CA ASP A 93 0.77 0.79 7.84
C ASP A 93 1.71 -0.15 7.09
N GLY A 94 1.36 -1.44 6.96
CA GLY A 94 2.18 -2.39 6.20
C GLY A 94 2.19 -2.06 4.71
N VAL A 95 1.07 -1.55 4.19
CA VAL A 95 0.95 -1.05 2.81
C VAL A 95 1.78 0.21 2.63
N VAL A 96 1.69 1.15 3.58
CA VAL A 96 2.43 2.42 3.51
C VAL A 96 3.93 2.18 3.63
N ALA A 97 4.36 1.32 4.55
CA ALA A 97 5.76 0.92 4.65
C ALA A 97 6.24 0.35 3.30
N ASP A 98 5.45 -0.48 2.64
CA ASP A 98 5.81 -1.03 1.35
C ASP A 98 6.01 0.02 0.25
N VAL A 99 5.14 1.03 0.20
CA VAL A 99 5.28 2.17 -0.72
C VAL A 99 6.52 3.00 -0.38
N LEU A 100 6.75 3.30 0.91
CA LEU A 100 7.90 4.11 1.34
C LEU A 100 9.24 3.40 1.08
N ILE A 101 9.26 2.06 1.17
CA ILE A 101 10.42 1.26 0.78
C ILE A 101 10.68 1.41 -0.71
N ASP A 102 9.66 1.20 -1.56
CA ASP A 102 9.81 1.37 -3.02
C ASP A 102 10.33 2.77 -3.39
N LEU A 103 9.86 3.82 -2.70
CA LEU A 103 10.32 5.20 -2.93
C LEU A 103 11.74 5.45 -2.43
N TRP A 104 12.11 4.88 -1.29
CA TRP A 104 13.47 4.95 -0.77
C TRP A 104 14.47 4.27 -1.73
N GLU A 105 14.07 3.14 -2.34
CA GLU A 105 14.88 2.46 -3.37
C GLU A 105 15.00 3.25 -4.66
N ASP A 106 14.00 4.06 -4.99
CA ASP A 106 14.03 5.03 -6.08
C ASP A 106 14.85 6.30 -5.72
N GLU A 107 15.59 6.27 -4.61
CA GLU A 107 16.42 7.36 -4.09
C GLU A 107 15.63 8.67 -3.81
N VAL A 108 14.34 8.54 -3.47
CA VAL A 108 13.52 9.68 -3.03
C VAL A 108 14.07 10.23 -1.72
N GLY A 109 14.33 11.54 -1.66
CA GLY A 109 14.94 12.18 -0.49
C GLY A 109 14.09 12.11 0.78
N ASP A 110 14.75 12.04 1.93
CA ASP A 110 14.13 11.87 3.25
C ASP A 110 13.05 12.90 3.58
N ASP A 111 13.22 14.16 3.18
CA ASP A 111 12.23 15.22 3.40
C ASP A 111 10.89 14.89 2.70
N VAL A 112 10.97 14.33 1.50
CA VAL A 112 9.81 13.91 0.71
C VAL A 112 9.19 12.66 1.32
N LEU A 113 10.00 11.68 1.72
CA LEU A 113 9.51 10.48 2.41
C LEU A 113 8.78 10.84 3.71
N SER A 114 9.28 11.83 4.45
CA SER A 114 8.68 12.38 5.67
C SER A 114 7.31 13.02 5.41
N ASP A 115 7.22 13.88 4.41
CA ASP A 115 5.96 14.52 4.02
C ASP A 115 4.93 13.50 3.51
N LEU A 116 5.36 12.50 2.74
CA LEU A 116 4.47 11.42 2.28
C LEU A 116 4.01 10.54 3.44
N ALA A 117 4.91 10.12 4.33
CA ALA A 117 4.56 9.36 5.52
C ALA A 117 3.53 10.09 6.37
N ALA A 118 3.67 11.40 6.57
CA ALA A 118 2.70 12.22 7.30
C ALA A 118 1.32 12.23 6.63
N GLN A 119 1.24 12.35 5.30
CA GLN A 119 -0.02 12.31 4.56
C GLN A 119 -0.71 10.95 4.61
N PHE A 120 0.06 9.88 4.63
CA PHE A 120 -0.43 8.52 4.87
C PHE A 120 -0.68 8.21 6.35
N GLY A 121 -0.45 9.17 7.27
CA GLY A 121 -0.61 8.95 8.70
C GLY A 121 0.38 7.95 9.31
N PHE A 122 1.50 7.69 8.63
CA PHE A 122 2.51 6.71 9.05
C PHE A 122 3.54 7.33 9.99
N SER A 123 3.43 7.05 11.29
CA SER A 123 4.29 7.63 12.32
C SER A 123 5.66 6.96 12.46
N ARG A 124 5.87 5.81 11.81
CA ARG A 124 7.02 4.92 12.04
C ARG A 124 8.16 5.11 11.02
N LEU A 125 8.14 6.20 10.25
CA LEU A 125 9.18 6.48 9.25
C LEU A 125 10.61 6.45 9.84
N PRO A 126 10.91 7.08 10.99
CA PRO A 126 12.28 7.03 11.52
C PRO A 126 12.76 5.60 11.80
N SER A 127 11.89 4.76 12.36
CA SER A 127 12.20 3.35 12.61
C SER A 127 12.37 2.56 11.33
N LEU A 128 11.57 2.87 10.30
CA LEU A 128 11.69 2.27 8.97
C LEU A 128 13.04 2.62 8.34
N LEU A 129 13.36 3.92 8.20
CA LEU A 129 14.62 4.38 7.60
C LEU A 129 15.84 3.81 8.34
N SER A 130 15.85 3.88 9.66
CA SER A 130 16.93 3.28 10.45
C SER A 130 17.05 1.76 10.26
N ALA A 131 15.96 1.06 9.97
CA ALA A 131 16.02 -0.36 9.63
C ALA A 131 16.58 -0.56 8.22
N LEU A 132 16.15 0.26 7.25
CA LEU A 132 16.62 0.27 5.86
C LEU A 132 18.14 0.43 5.77
N GLU A 133 18.69 1.39 6.53
CA GLU A 133 20.14 1.63 6.60
C GLU A 133 20.94 0.49 7.23
N ARG A 134 20.33 -0.31 8.12
CA ARG A 134 20.98 -1.42 8.83
C ARG A 134 20.88 -2.77 8.12
N GLY A 135 19.95 -2.92 7.18
CA GLY A 135 19.71 -4.20 6.51
C GLY A 135 20.90 -4.64 5.66
N SER A 136 21.45 -5.82 5.92
CA SER A 136 22.40 -6.45 5.00
C SER A 136 21.64 -7.10 3.85
N THR A 137 22.14 -6.96 2.64
CA THR A 137 21.54 -7.38 1.35
C THR A 137 21.34 -8.90 1.18
N SER A 138 21.55 -9.72 2.20
CA SER A 138 21.65 -11.18 2.05
C SER A 138 20.32 -11.94 1.96
N ASP A 139 19.18 -11.33 2.30
CA ASP A 139 17.83 -11.85 2.01
C ASP A 139 16.85 -10.69 2.06
N TYR A 140 16.96 -9.81 1.06
CA TYR A 140 16.21 -8.57 0.94
C TYR A 140 14.68 -8.79 1.05
N GLU A 141 14.14 -9.85 0.45
CA GLU A 141 12.70 -10.16 0.50
C GLU A 141 12.24 -10.56 1.91
N THR A 142 12.97 -11.45 2.59
CA THR A 142 12.70 -11.87 3.97
C THR A 142 12.73 -10.69 4.93
N TRP A 143 13.68 -9.78 4.73
CA TRP A 143 13.82 -8.58 5.54
C TRP A 143 12.72 -7.55 5.26
N ARG A 144 12.34 -7.36 3.99
CA ARG A 144 11.23 -6.50 3.58
C ARG A 144 9.90 -7.02 4.16
N ASP A 145 9.69 -8.33 4.13
CA ASP A 145 8.55 -9.00 4.76
C ASP A 145 8.53 -8.82 6.28
N ALA A 146 9.67 -8.88 6.95
CA ALA A 146 9.75 -8.62 8.39
C ALA A 146 9.34 -7.18 8.75
N LEU A 147 9.74 -6.19 7.96
CA LEU A 147 9.36 -4.79 8.16
C LEU A 147 7.86 -4.55 7.98
N ARG A 148 7.25 -5.24 7.01
CA ARG A 148 5.79 -5.20 6.76
C ARG A 148 5.01 -5.87 7.91
N THR A 149 5.49 -7.00 8.43
CA THR A 149 4.78 -7.86 9.40
C THR A 149 4.92 -7.39 10.86
N ASN A 150 6.02 -6.72 11.22
CA ASN A 150 6.25 -6.13 12.55
C ASN A 150 5.31 -4.97 12.93
N SER A 151 4.23 -4.77 12.16
CA SER A 151 3.08 -3.93 12.53
C SER A 151 2.14 -4.59 13.55
N SER A 152 2.46 -5.78 14.06
CA SER A 152 1.58 -6.56 14.96
C SER A 152 2.09 -6.74 16.39
N GLU A 153 3.34 -6.38 16.72
CA GLU A 153 3.90 -6.62 18.05
C GLU A 153 4.49 -5.35 18.67
N GLN A 154 3.61 -4.49 19.18
CA GLN A 154 3.89 -3.77 20.42
C GLN A 154 2.92 -4.28 21.48
N GLY A 155 3.35 -5.32 22.19
CA GLY A 155 2.60 -5.91 23.29
C GLY A 155 3.41 -7.01 23.96
N GLY A 156 4.40 -6.65 24.78
CA GLY A 156 5.17 -7.62 25.56
C GLY A 156 6.43 -7.07 26.22
N THR A 157 6.23 -6.37 27.32
CA THR A 157 7.13 -6.12 28.47
C THR A 157 8.43 -6.94 28.57
N GLY A 158 9.53 -6.24 28.88
CA GLY A 158 10.72 -6.83 29.54
C GLY A 158 10.39 -7.48 30.89
N PRO A 159 11.35 -8.10 31.60
CA PRO A 159 12.79 -7.76 31.67
C PRO A 159 13.74 -8.76 31.00
#